data_AF-A0A9P4PJS2-F1
#
_entry.id   AF-A0A9P4PJS2-F1
#
_cell.length_a   1.000
_cell.length_b   1.000
_cell.length_c   1.000
_cell.angle_alpha   90.00
_cell.angle_beta   90.00
_cell.angle_gamma   90.00
#
_symmetry.space_group_name_H-M   'P 1'
#
loop_
_entity.id
_entity.type
_entity.pdbx_description
1 polymer ?
#
loop_
_entity_poly.entity_id
_entity_poly.type
_entity_poly.pdbx_seq_one_letter_code
_entity_poly.pdbx_strand_id
1 'polypeptide(L)'
;MRFSLSAVALLVAAVAAVDISGAPACAQTCLQDNQGLSTCDPNATEYTCFCADTAFYSAVQQCVLASCSFTDAVATLTWYNSVCAA
;
A
#
# COMPACT_ATOMS: atom_id res chain seq x y z
N MET A 1 43.65 9.69 25.89
CA MET A 1 42.40 8.97 25.59
C MET A 1 41.88 9.51 24.26
N ARG A 2 42.05 8.77 23.16
CA ARG A 2 41.47 9.13 21.86
C ARG A 2 40.03 8.65 21.87
N PHE A 3 39.09 9.59 22.04
CA PHE A 3 37.67 9.31 21.87
C PHE A 3 37.38 9.20 20.38
N SER A 4 37.49 7.99 19.85
CA SER A 4 37.07 7.66 18.50
C SER A 4 35.55 7.75 18.44
N LEU A 5 35.04 8.89 17.95
CA LEU A 5 33.63 9.10 17.65
C LEU A 5 33.30 8.40 16.33
N SER A 6 32.90 7.13 16.42
CA SER A 6 32.34 6.41 15.29
C SER A 6 30.97 7.02 14.96
N ALA A 7 30.90 7.82 13.90
CA ALA A 7 29.65 8.33 13.37
C ALA A 7 28.83 7.16 12.78
N VAL A 8 27.79 6.75 13.50
CA VAL A 8 26.79 5.80 13.01
C VAL A 8 25.88 6.58 12.05
N ALA A 9 26.08 6.41 10.75
CA ALA A 9 25.16 6.92 9.74
C ALA A 9 23.90 6.02 9.73
N LEU A 10 22.81 6.52 10.33
CA LEU A 10 21.50 5.91 10.22
C LEU A 10 20.96 6.16 8.80
N LEU A 11 21.01 5.14 7.94
CA LEU A 11 20.23 5.16 6.70
C LEU A 11 18.75 4.97 7.08
N VAL A 12 18.01 6.07 7.12
CA VAL A 12 16.55 6.01 7.04
C VAL A 12 16.23 5.57 5.61
N ALA A 13 15.83 4.31 5.44
CA ALA A 13 15.21 3.88 4.20
C ALA A 13 13.92 4.68 4.04
N ALA A 14 13.90 5.63 3.11
CA ALA A 14 12.67 6.26 2.70
C ALA A 14 11.84 5.20 1.99
N VAL A 15 10.86 4.62 2.70
CA VAL A 15 9.79 3.87 2.07
C VAL A 15 9.04 4.87 1.21
N ALA A 16 9.22 4.81 -0.11
CA ALA A 16 8.35 5.55 -1.00
C ALA A 16 6.97 4.91 -0.86
N ALA A 17 6.04 5.60 -0.20
CA ALA A 17 4.70 5.10 -0.04
C ALA A 17 4.02 5.09 -1.42
N VAL A 18 3.46 3.93 -1.80
CA VAL A 18 2.61 3.80 -2.98
C VAL A 18 1.46 4.81 -2.86
N ASP A 19 1.21 5.60 -3.90
CA ASP A 19 0.13 6.60 -3.84
C ASP A 19 -1.25 5.90 -3.83
N ILE A 20 -1.84 5.85 -2.64
CA ILE A 20 -3.19 5.32 -2.38
C ILE A 20 -4.14 6.42 -1.91
N SER A 21 -3.73 7.69 -2.04
CA SER A 21 -4.43 8.85 -1.51
C SER A 21 -5.85 9.02 -2.09
N GLY A 22 -6.09 8.50 -3.30
CA GLY A 22 -7.40 8.47 -3.95
C GLY A 22 -8.37 7.39 -3.43
N ALA A 23 -7.89 6.41 -2.65
CA ALA A 23 -8.73 5.37 -2.07
C ALA A 23 -9.48 5.90 -0.82
N PRO A 24 -10.66 5.35 -0.48
CA PRO A 24 -11.34 5.67 0.78
C PRO A 24 -10.45 5.40 2.00
N ALA A 25 -10.53 6.24 3.03
CA ALA A 25 -9.66 6.13 4.21
C ALA A 25 -9.71 4.75 4.88
N CYS A 26 -10.88 4.09 4.91
CA CYS A 26 -11.00 2.73 5.43
C CYS A 26 -10.19 1.72 4.60
N ALA A 27 -10.23 1.84 3.27
CA ALA A 27 -9.49 0.97 2.39
C ALA A 27 -7.99 1.25 2.41
N GLN A 28 -7.54 2.48 2.68
CA GLN A 28 -6.12 2.79 2.79
C GLN A 28 -5.39 1.92 3.83
N THR A 29 -6.02 1.66 4.98
CA THR A 29 -5.48 0.74 5.98
C THR A 29 -5.38 -0.68 5.43
N CYS A 30 -6.44 -1.18 4.79
CA CYS A 30 -6.43 -2.50 4.16
C CYS A 30 -5.35 -2.64 3.07
N LEU A 31 -5.14 -1.59 2.28
CA LEU A 31 -4.10 -1.52 1.26
C LEU A 31 -2.73 -1.64 1.93
N GLN A 32 -2.47 -0.82 2.96
CA GLN A 32 -1.19 -0.77 3.65
C GLN A 32 -0.81 -2.07 4.36
N ASP A 33 -1.76 -2.64 5.11
CA ASP A 33 -1.55 -3.85 5.92
C ASP A 33 -1.24 -5.08 5.07
N ASN A 34 -1.72 -5.10 3.82
CA ASN A 34 -1.55 -6.22 2.90
C ASN A 34 -0.40 -6.03 1.91
N GLN A 35 0.29 -4.88 1.86
CA GLN A 35 1.37 -4.61 0.88
C GLN A 35 2.45 -5.70 0.86
N GLY A 36 2.78 -6.28 2.03
CA GLY A 36 3.78 -7.34 2.14
C GLY A 36 3.39 -8.68 1.49
N LEU A 37 2.13 -8.84 1.05
CA LEU A 37 1.67 -9.99 0.28
C LEU A 37 1.97 -9.85 -1.21
N SER A 38 2.24 -8.63 -1.68
CA SER A 38 2.53 -8.41 -3.09
C SER A 38 4.01 -8.66 -3.40
N THR A 39 4.26 -9.08 -4.63
CA THR A 39 5.62 -9.12 -5.20
C THR A 39 6.06 -7.80 -5.84
N CYS A 40 5.18 -6.81 -5.85
CA CYS A 40 5.45 -5.47 -6.37
C CYS A 40 6.50 -4.73 -5.54
N ASP A 41 7.24 -3.83 -6.20
CA ASP A 41 8.20 -2.97 -5.50
C ASP A 41 7.45 -2.15 -4.44
N PRO A 42 7.77 -2.30 -3.14
CA PRO A 42 7.14 -1.51 -2.09
C PRO A 42 7.46 -0.02 -2.18
N ASN A 43 8.43 0.37 -3.02
CA ASN A 43 8.80 1.75 -3.31
C ASN A 43 8.23 2.24 -4.65
N ALA A 44 7.33 1.46 -5.28
CA ALA A 44 6.64 1.90 -6.48
C ALA A 44 5.89 3.20 -6.19
N THR A 45 6.09 4.20 -7.03
CA THR A 45 5.36 5.48 -6.92
C THR A 45 3.89 5.31 -7.28
N GLU A 46 3.61 4.40 -8.22
CA GLU A 46 2.27 4.12 -8.74
C GLU A 46 1.76 2.76 -8.26
N TYR A 47 0.46 2.70 -7.96
CA TYR A 47 -0.21 1.49 -7.48
C TYR A 47 -0.46 0.45 -8.60
N THR A 48 -0.12 0.75 -9.85
CA THR A 48 -0.44 -0.07 -11.03
C THR A 48 0.13 -1.49 -10.99
N CYS A 49 1.31 -1.71 -10.39
CA CYS A 49 1.87 -3.06 -10.26
C CYS A 49 0.93 -3.96 -9.45
N PHE A 50 0.37 -3.44 -8.36
CA PHE A 50 -0.47 -4.18 -7.43
C PHE A 50 -1.78 -4.64 -8.07
N CYS A 51 -2.20 -3.99 -9.15
CA CYS A 51 -3.38 -4.37 -9.93
C CYS A 51 -3.29 -5.76 -10.57
N ALA A 52 -2.08 -6.22 -10.89
CA ALA A 52 -1.86 -7.55 -11.46
C ALA A 52 -1.69 -8.64 -10.38
N ASP A 53 -1.55 -8.26 -9.12
CA ASP A 53 -1.28 -9.17 -8.02
C ASP A 53 -2.59 -9.67 -7.39
N THR A 54 -2.99 -10.87 -7.80
CA THR A 54 -4.27 -11.47 -7.38
C THR A 54 -4.30 -11.85 -5.90
N ALA A 55 -3.14 -12.18 -5.31
CA ALA A 55 -3.04 -12.53 -3.90
C ALA A 55 -3.26 -11.29 -3.03
N PHE A 56 -2.58 -10.20 -3.36
CA PHE A 56 -2.77 -8.92 -2.72
C PHE A 56 -4.18 -8.37 -2.91
N TYR A 57 -4.72 -8.37 -4.15
CA TYR A 57 -6.09 -7.95 -4.42
C TYR A 57 -7.11 -8.72 -3.58
N SER A 58 -6.98 -10.06 -3.50
CA SER A 58 -7.91 -10.89 -2.72
C SER A 58 -7.87 -10.54 -1.23
N ALA A 59 -6.68 -10.32 -0.67
CA ALA A 59 -6.52 -9.97 0.73
C ALA A 59 -7.09 -8.57 1.06
N VAL A 60 -6.83 -7.58 0.20
CA VAL A 60 -7.41 -6.23 0.32
C VAL A 60 -8.94 -6.29 0.20
N GLN A 61 -9.47 -7.04 -0.77
CA GLN A 61 -10.91 -7.19 -0.96
C GLN A 61 -11.57 -7.80 0.29
N GLN A 62 -10.99 -8.84 0.87
CA GLN A 62 -11.49 -9.45 2.10
C GLN A 62 -11.45 -8.48 3.28
N CYS A 63 -10.36 -7.73 3.44
CA CYS A 63 -10.24 -6.70 4.48
C CYS A 63 -11.31 -5.62 4.33
N VAL A 64 -11.50 -5.08 3.12
CA VAL A 64 -12.49 -4.03 2.85
C VAL A 64 -13.91 -4.52 3.13
N LEU A 65 -14.25 -5.75 2.73
CA LEU A 65 -15.58 -6.32 2.98
C LEU A 65 -15.84 -6.63 4.47
N ALA A 66 -14.79 -6.87 5.26
CA ALA A 66 -14.90 -7.17 6.68
C ALA A 66 -14.89 -5.92 7.57
N SER A 67 -14.16 -4.88 7.17
CA SER A 67 -13.85 -3.73 8.04
C SER A 67 -14.44 -2.41 7.58
N CYS A 68 -14.83 -2.28 6.30
CA CYS A 68 -15.36 -1.04 5.75
C CYS A 68 -16.87 -1.08 5.56
N SER A 69 -17.48 0.11 5.47
CA SER A 69 -18.89 0.21 5.10
C SER A 69 -19.10 -0.25 3.64
N PHE A 70 -20.33 -0.63 3.30
CA PHE A 70 -20.67 -0.95 1.92
C PHE A 70 -20.40 0.22 0.96
N THR A 71 -20.61 1.46 1.42
CA THR A 71 -20.34 2.66 0.62
C THR A 71 -18.84 2.79 0.33
N ASP A 72 -18.00 2.57 1.34
CA ASP A 72 -16.54 2.58 1.17
C ASP A 72 -16.07 1.44 0.28
N ALA A 73 -16.68 0.26 0.37
CA ALA A 73 -16.34 -0.87 -0.50
C ALA A 73 -16.61 -0.55 -1.98
N VAL A 74 -17.76 0.06 -2.30
CA VAL A 74 -18.09 0.50 -3.66
C VAL A 74 -17.17 1.62 -4.14
N ALA A 75 -16.87 2.61 -3.29
CA ALA A 75 -15.93 3.67 -3.62
C ALA A 75 -14.51 3.14 -3.85
N THR A 76 -14.08 2.14 -3.07
CA THR A 76 -12.79 1.46 -3.23
C THR A 76 -12.72 0.72 -4.55
N LEU A 77 -13.78 -0.01 -4.92
CA LEU A 77 -13.85 -0.68 -6.23
C LEU A 77 -13.81 0.33 -7.39
N THR A 78 -14.48 1.46 -7.24
CA THR A 78 -14.48 2.53 -8.25
C THR A 78 -13.08 3.12 -8.42
N TRP A 79 -12.42 3.45 -7.31
CA TRP A 79 -11.03 3.90 -7.31
C TRP A 79 -10.10 2.86 -7.92
N TYR A 80 -10.18 1.61 -7.48
CA TYR A 80 -9.41 0.49 -8.02
C TYR A 80 -9.55 0.43 -9.54
N ASN A 81 -10.77 0.46 -10.08
CA ASN A 81 -10.99 0.44 -11.54
C ASN A 81 -10.43 1.66 -12.27
N SER A 82 -10.36 2.84 -11.62
CA SER A 82 -9.77 4.04 -12.23
C SER A 82 -8.24 3.97 -12.31
N VAL A 83 -7.59 3.35 -11.32
CA VAL A 83 -6.12 3.24 -11.24
C VAL A 83 -5.62 2.01 -11.99
N CYS A 84 -6.34 0.90 -11.86
CA CYS A 84 -6.05 -0.40 -12.47
C CYS A 84 -6.73 -0.58 -13.82
N ALA A 85 -7.16 0.51 -14.46
CA ALA A 85 -7.86 0.45 -15.74
C ALA A 85 -7.10 -0.46 -16.72
N ALA A 86 -7.78 -1.55 -17.10
CA ALA A 86 -7.35 -2.53 -18.09
C ALA A 86 -7.33 -1.93 -19.50
#